data_AF-X1L749-F1
#
_entry.id   AF-X1L749-F1
#
_cell.length_a   1.000
_cell.length_b   1.000
_cell.length_c   1.000
_cell.angle_alpha   90.00
_cell.angle_beta   90.00
_cell.angle_gamma   90.00
#
_symmetry.space_group_name_H-M   'P 1'
#
loop_
_entity.id
_entity.type
_entity.pdbx_description
1 polymer ?
#
loop_
_entity_poly.entity_id
_entity_poly.type
_entity_poly.pdbx_seq_one_letter_code
_entity_poly.pdbx_strand_id
1 'polypeptide(L)'
;YLAYFYEPGCHDCDKAKIVLKDISAKYPDNIILKSFDISLPENVELAEALGELYQMPEEERFLVPVLFLGDDYLFRSAITFDNLDELIQKYSTAETISPWEKVKGKNLAVQERLIDRFQSFGLAAVAVKRLFFWGHY
;
A
#
# COMPACT_ATOMS: atom_id res chain seq x y z
N TYR A 1 -0.73 -14.37 6.98
CA TYR A 1 0.19 -13.72 6.01
C TYR A 1 0.14 -12.22 6.16
N LEU A 2 1.27 -11.54 5.96
CA LEU A 2 1.41 -10.10 6.12
C LEU A 2 2.18 -9.54 4.91
N ALA A 3 1.58 -8.58 4.20
CA ALA A 3 2.23 -7.87 3.09
C ALA A 3 2.63 -6.47 3.54
N TYR A 4 3.91 -6.16 3.50
CA TYR A 4 4.48 -4.87 3.89
C TYR A 4 5.03 -4.14 2.67
N PHE A 5 4.51 -2.95 2.39
CA PHE A 5 4.96 -2.11 1.27
C PHE A 5 5.79 -0.95 1.80
N TYR A 6 6.96 -0.74 1.18
CA TYR A 6 7.96 0.22 1.62
C TYR A 6 8.74 0.80 0.44
N GLU A 7 9.50 1.86 0.69
CA GLU A 7 10.45 2.44 -0.26
C GLU A 7 11.84 2.60 0.41
N PRO A 8 12.96 2.37 -0.29
CA PRO A 8 14.29 2.66 0.23
C PRO A 8 14.47 4.13 0.64
N GLY A 9 15.03 4.36 1.83
CA GLY A 9 15.26 5.71 2.35
C GLY A 9 14.05 6.39 3.00
N CYS A 10 12.89 5.71 3.04
CA CYS A 10 11.70 6.18 3.73
C CYS A 10 11.85 6.06 5.27
N HIS A 11 11.92 7.20 5.95
CA HIS A 11 12.09 7.27 7.40
C HIS A 11 10.99 6.57 8.20
N ASP A 12 9.71 6.72 7.80
CA ASP A 12 8.60 6.06 8.49
C ASP A 12 8.58 4.54 8.23
N CYS A 13 9.09 4.12 7.07
CA CYS A 13 9.26 2.71 6.73
C CYS A 13 10.34 2.05 7.60
N ASP A 14 11.41 2.78 7.93
CA ASP A 14 12.42 2.28 8.88
C ASP A 14 11.84 2.06 10.29
N LYS A 15 10.95 2.96 10.75
CA LYS A 15 10.23 2.77 12.02
C LYS A 15 9.31 1.54 11.97
N ALA A 16 8.54 1.39 10.90
CA ALA A 16 7.67 0.23 10.70
C ALA A 16 8.48 -1.09 10.68
N LYS A 17 9.70 -1.07 10.11
CA LYS A 17 10.59 -2.23 10.09
C LYS A 17 11.05 -2.67 11.49
N ILE A 18 11.23 -1.73 12.43
CA ILE A 18 11.54 -2.05 13.83
C ILE A 18 10.35 -2.77 14.46
N VAL A 19 9.13 -2.24 14.29
CA VAL A 19 7.89 -2.88 14.78
C VAL A 19 7.74 -4.30 14.21
N LEU A 20 7.96 -4.47 12.90
CA LEU A 20 7.87 -5.77 12.23
C LEU A 20 8.91 -6.78 12.73
N LYS A 21 10.11 -6.32 13.10
CA LYS A 21 11.12 -7.18 13.73
C LYS A 21 10.64 -7.71 15.07
N ASP A 22 10.08 -6.85 15.92
CA ASP A 22 9.58 -7.24 17.24
C ASP A 22 8.38 -8.19 17.14
N ILE A 23 7.47 -7.91 16.20
CA ILE A 23 6.32 -8.78 15.89
C ILE A 23 6.76 -10.15 15.36
N SER A 24 7.76 -10.18 14.47
CA SER A 24 8.29 -11.45 13.94
C SER A 24 8.98 -12.29 15.02
N ALA A 25 9.62 -11.63 16.00
CA ALA A 25 10.19 -12.32 17.15
C ALA A 25 9.12 -12.88 18.10
N LYS A 26 7.98 -12.21 18.26
CA LYS A 26 6.85 -12.67 19.09
C LYS A 26 6.07 -13.82 18.45
N TYR A 27 5.94 -13.85 17.12
CA TYR A 27 5.12 -14.81 16.38
C TYR A 27 5.90 -15.61 15.30
N PRO A 28 7.01 -16.28 15.65
CA PRO A 28 7.94 -16.85 14.67
C PRO A 28 7.32 -17.89 13.73
N ASP A 29 6.34 -18.66 14.20
CA ASP A 29 5.72 -19.76 13.45
C ASP A 29 4.32 -19.42 12.91
N ASN A 30 3.76 -18.27 13.29
CA ASN A 30 2.37 -17.89 12.99
C ASN A 30 2.26 -16.81 11.90
N ILE A 31 3.37 -16.15 11.56
CA ILE A 31 3.37 -15.10 10.55
C ILE A 31 4.30 -15.43 9.38
N ILE A 32 3.83 -15.09 8.20
CA ILE A 32 4.63 -15.06 6.97
C ILE A 32 4.62 -13.61 6.51
N LEU A 33 5.73 -12.90 6.76
CA LEU A 33 5.97 -11.53 6.34
C LEU A 33 6.61 -11.52 4.94
N LYS A 34 5.96 -10.86 3.99
CA LYS A 34 6.55 -10.54 2.68
C LYS A 34 6.61 -9.04 2.50
N SER A 35 7.79 -8.56 2.11
CA SER A 35 8.04 -7.13 1.89
C SER A 35 8.09 -6.83 0.38
N PHE A 36 7.55 -5.68 0.00
CA PHE A 36 7.41 -5.23 -1.39
C PHE A 36 7.96 -3.80 -1.52
N ASP A 37 8.96 -3.63 -2.36
CA ASP A 37 9.60 -2.33 -2.62
C ASP A 37 8.79 -1.60 -3.71
N ILE A 38 8.14 -0.50 -3.35
CA ILE A 38 7.30 0.28 -4.27
C ILE A 38 8.10 1.14 -5.25
N SER A 39 9.45 1.13 -5.19
CA SER A 39 10.26 1.68 -6.28
C SER A 39 10.20 0.81 -7.54
N LEU A 40 9.69 -0.42 -7.42
CA LEU A 40 9.44 -1.34 -8.52
C LEU A 40 7.99 -1.22 -9.02
N PRO A 41 7.76 -0.98 -10.32
CA PRO A 41 6.40 -0.76 -10.88
C PRO A 41 5.39 -1.87 -10.54
N GLU A 42 5.81 -3.13 -10.58
CA GLU A 42 4.94 -4.27 -10.27
C GLU A 42 4.42 -4.27 -8.83
N ASN A 43 5.18 -3.70 -7.90
CA ASN A 43 4.78 -3.58 -6.50
C ASN A 43 3.87 -2.37 -6.27
N VAL A 44 3.99 -1.32 -7.08
CA VAL A 44 3.02 -0.20 -7.11
C VAL A 44 1.66 -0.69 -7.60
N GLU A 45 1.63 -1.46 -8.69
CA GLU A 45 0.40 -2.06 -9.21
C GLU A 45 -0.27 -2.95 -8.14
N LEU A 46 0.54 -3.76 -7.44
CA LEU A 46 0.04 -4.61 -6.37
C LEU A 46 -0.49 -3.81 -5.18
N ALA A 47 0.21 -2.75 -4.75
CA ALA A 47 -0.23 -1.88 -3.66
C ALA A 47 -1.54 -1.17 -3.99
N GLU A 48 -1.68 -0.65 -5.22
CA GLU A 48 -2.91 -0.01 -5.69
C GLU A 48 -4.09 -0.99 -5.72
N ALA A 49 -3.88 -2.20 -6.26
CA ALA A 49 -4.91 -3.23 -6.33
C ALA A 49 -5.39 -3.67 -4.94
N LEU A 50 -4.47 -3.79 -3.98
CA LEU A 50 -4.80 -4.06 -2.59
C LEU A 50 -5.49 -2.87 -1.93
N GLY A 51 -4.99 -1.65 -2.13
CA GLY A 51 -5.64 -0.45 -1.61
C GLY A 51 -7.10 -0.31 -2.09
N GLU A 52 -7.37 -0.62 -3.35
CA GLU A 52 -8.73 -0.67 -3.89
C GLU A 52 -9.57 -1.77 -3.24
N LEU A 53 -9.05 -2.99 -3.16
CA LEU A 53 -9.74 -4.13 -2.56
C LEU A 53 -10.11 -3.87 -1.08
N TYR A 54 -9.24 -3.20 -0.34
CA TYR A 54 -9.40 -2.89 1.08
C TYR A 54 -10.04 -1.51 1.31
N GLN A 55 -10.56 -0.89 0.24
CA GLN A 55 -11.27 0.40 0.28
C GLN A 55 -10.47 1.54 0.92
N MET A 56 -9.14 1.52 0.77
CA MET A 56 -8.28 2.63 1.18
C MET A 56 -8.64 3.89 0.37
N PRO A 57 -8.55 5.09 0.97
CA PRO A 57 -8.66 6.35 0.24
C PRO A 57 -7.69 6.38 -0.95
N GLU A 58 -8.17 6.78 -2.12
CA GLU A 58 -7.39 6.73 -3.38
C GLU A 58 -6.07 7.50 -3.31
N GLU A 59 -6.05 8.60 -2.57
CA GLU A 59 -4.87 9.45 -2.30
C GLU A 59 -3.82 8.78 -1.40
N GLU A 60 -4.19 7.74 -0.66
CA GLU A 60 -3.29 7.01 0.25
C GLU A 60 -2.67 5.77 -0.38
N ARG A 61 -3.24 5.25 -1.49
CA ARG A 61 -2.85 3.95 -2.09
C ARG A 61 -1.44 3.90 -2.68
N PHE A 62 -0.81 5.05 -2.93
CA PHE A 62 0.59 5.15 -3.37
C PHE A 62 1.56 5.58 -2.28
N LEU A 63 1.07 5.67 -1.05
CA LEU A 63 1.87 6.14 0.08
C LEU A 63 2.36 4.95 0.90
N VAL A 64 3.58 5.07 1.39
CA VAL A 64 4.23 4.09 2.28
C VAL A 64 4.58 4.72 3.62
N PRO A 65 4.75 3.91 4.69
CA PRO A 65 4.50 2.46 4.72
C PRO A 65 3.02 2.09 4.79
N VAL A 66 2.67 0.94 4.19
CA VAL A 66 1.35 0.29 4.36
C VAL A 66 1.53 -1.21 4.56
N LEU A 67 0.66 -1.77 5.40
CA LEU A 67 0.67 -3.17 5.79
C LEU A 67 -0.73 -3.77 5.60
N PHE A 68 -0.83 -4.91 4.93
CA PHE A 68 -2.07 -5.66 4.76
C PHE A 68 -2.00 -7.00 5.46
N LEU A 69 -3.03 -7.33 6.25
CA LEU A 69 -3.16 -8.60 6.97
C LEU A 69 -4.63 -8.99 7.09
N GLY A 70 -4.94 -10.24 6.74
CA GLY A 70 -6.34 -10.68 6.73
C GLY A 70 -7.16 -9.80 5.78
N ASP A 71 -8.22 -9.17 6.29
CA ASP A 71 -9.08 -8.22 5.58
C ASP A 71 -8.91 -6.78 6.08
N ASP A 72 -7.87 -6.52 6.88
CA ASP A 72 -7.52 -5.19 7.40
C ASP A 72 -6.19 -4.68 6.82
N TYR A 73 -5.95 -3.38 7.01
CA TYR A 73 -4.68 -2.74 6.73
C TYR A 73 -4.29 -1.76 7.83
N LEU A 74 -2.99 -1.49 7.95
CA LEU A 74 -2.43 -0.43 8.78
C LEU A 74 -1.57 0.48 7.90
N PHE A 75 -1.74 1.79 8.07
CA PHE A 75 -1.07 2.81 7.26
C PHE A 75 -0.28 3.77 8.15
N ARG A 76 0.99 4.03 7.78
CA ARG A 76 1.90 4.96 8.47
C ARG A 76 1.91 4.79 9.99
N SER A 77 1.48 5.80 10.74
CA SER A 77 1.50 5.84 12.20
C SER A 77 0.59 4.79 12.85
N ALA A 78 -0.34 4.19 12.10
CA ALA A 78 -1.13 3.07 12.59
C ALA A 78 -0.32 1.77 12.68
N ILE A 79 0.87 1.69 12.05
CA ILE A 79 1.77 0.54 12.15
C ILE A 79 2.53 0.63 13.48
N THR A 80 1.86 0.24 14.55
CA THR A 80 2.40 0.12 15.90
C THR A 80 2.46 -1.33 16.32
N PHE A 81 3.24 -1.64 17.36
CA PHE A 81 3.29 -2.98 17.92
C PHE A 81 1.90 -3.43 18.37
N ASP A 82 1.21 -2.62 19.16
CA ASP A 82 -0.10 -2.98 19.74
C ASP A 82 -1.17 -3.21 18.67
N ASN A 83 -1.26 -2.34 17.66
CA ASN A 83 -2.25 -2.50 16.58
C ASN A 83 -1.97 -3.76 15.76
N LEU A 84 -0.70 -4.05 15.48
CA LEU A 84 -0.34 -5.23 14.71
C LEU A 84 -0.52 -6.52 15.54
N ASP A 85 -0.27 -6.45 16.85
CA ASP A 85 -0.53 -7.53 17.80
C ASP A 85 -2.02 -7.89 17.83
N GLU A 86 -2.88 -6.88 17.97
CA GLU A 86 -4.33 -7.04 17.96
C GLU A 86 -4.83 -7.65 16.66
N LEU A 87 -4.34 -7.17 15.50
CA LEU A 87 -4.69 -7.75 14.20
C LEU A 87 -4.22 -9.20 14.07
N ILE A 88 -3.02 -9.54 14.52
CA ILE A 88 -2.54 -10.93 14.48
C ILE A 88 -3.42 -11.83 15.34
N GLN A 89 -3.80 -11.37 16.54
CA GLN A 89 -4.71 -12.12 17.41
C GLN A 89 -6.11 -12.28 16.79
N LYS A 90 -6.64 -11.25 16.14
CA LYS A 90 -7.93 -11.30 15.41
C LYS A 90 -7.96 -12.42 14.37
N TYR A 91 -6.83 -12.66 13.70
CA TYR A 91 -6.73 -13.67 12.63
C TYR A 91 -6.02 -14.97 13.05
N SER A 92 -5.72 -15.18 14.34
CA SER A 92 -4.88 -16.31 14.78
C SER A 92 -5.53 -17.68 14.64
N THR A 93 -6.86 -17.74 14.56
CA THR A 93 -7.64 -18.99 14.46
C THR A 93 -8.18 -19.27 13.06
N ALA A 94 -7.94 -18.38 12.10
CA ALA A 94 -8.42 -18.49 10.73
C ALA A 94 -7.28 -18.78 9.76
N GLU A 95 -7.51 -19.64 8.78
CA GLU A 95 -6.65 -19.68 7.61
C GLU A 95 -6.79 -18.36 6.85
N THR A 96 -5.67 -17.67 6.67
CA THR A 96 -5.65 -16.42 5.92
C THR A 96 -5.16 -16.68 4.50
N ILE A 97 -5.85 -16.11 3.51
CA ILE A 97 -5.35 -16.01 2.14
C ILE A 97 -4.32 -14.87 2.11
N SER A 98 -3.15 -15.11 1.54
CA SER A 98 -2.14 -14.07 1.42
C SER A 98 -2.63 -12.89 0.57
N PRO A 99 -2.37 -11.62 0.97
CA PRO A 99 -2.91 -10.46 0.28
C PRO A 99 -2.65 -10.48 -1.23
N TRP A 100 -1.43 -10.80 -1.67
CA TRP A 100 -1.06 -10.81 -3.09
C TRP A 100 -1.81 -11.84 -3.95
N GLU A 101 -2.30 -12.93 -3.38
CA GLU A 101 -3.12 -13.90 -4.11
C GLU A 101 -4.56 -13.39 -4.31
N LYS A 102 -5.06 -12.49 -3.44
CA LYS A 102 -6.43 -11.93 -3.57
C LYS A 102 -6.62 -11.08 -4.82
N VAL A 103 -5.54 -10.55 -5.40
CA VAL A 103 -5.58 -9.59 -6.52
C VAL A 103 -4.90 -10.09 -7.79
N LYS A 104 -4.25 -11.26 -7.77
CA LYS A 104 -3.48 -11.85 -8.88
C LYS A 104 -4.26 -12.03 -10.19
N GLY A 105 -5.59 -12.10 -10.13
CA GLY A 105 -6.49 -12.22 -11.30
C GLY A 105 -7.07 -10.89 -11.83
N LYS A 106 -6.77 -9.74 -11.21
CA LYS A 106 -7.38 -8.43 -11.55
C LYS A 106 -6.45 -7.48 -12.34
N ASN A 107 -5.29 -7.97 -12.79
CA ASN A 107 -4.15 -7.13 -13.17
C ASN A 107 -4.37 -6.19 -14.37
N LEU A 108 -5.18 -6.59 -15.36
CA LEU A 108 -5.38 -5.76 -16.57
C LEU A 108 -6.14 -4.46 -16.30
N ALA A 109 -7.16 -4.50 -15.44
CA ALA A 109 -7.98 -3.33 -15.17
C ALA A 109 -7.25 -2.29 -14.28
N VAL A 110 -6.28 -2.73 -13.47
CA VAL A 110 -5.50 -1.85 -12.58
C VAL A 110 -4.55 -0.98 -13.40
N GLN A 111 -3.88 -1.54 -14.42
CA GLN A 111 -2.96 -0.79 -15.28
C GLN A 111 -3.66 0.32 -16.08
N GLU A 112 -4.86 0.06 -16.63
CA GLU A 112 -5.64 1.08 -17.34
C GLU A 112 -5.99 2.27 -16.42
N ARG A 113 -6.41 2.00 -15.16
CA ARG A 113 -6.73 3.05 -14.19
C ARG A 113 -5.51 3.86 -13.73
N LEU A 114 -4.35 3.22 -13.58
CA LEU A 114 -3.10 3.90 -13.24
C LEU A 114 -2.73 4.94 -14.32
N ILE A 115 -2.85 4.56 -15.59
CA ILE A 115 -2.58 5.45 -16.72
C ILE A 115 -3.57 6.62 -16.75
N ASP A 116 -4.87 6.36 -16.58
CA ASP A 116 -5.90 7.41 -16.55
C ASP A 116 -5.65 8.44 -15.44
N ARG A 117 -5.25 7.99 -14.24
CA ARG A 117 -4.91 8.88 -13.13
C ARG A 117 -3.72 9.76 -13.50
N PHE A 118 -2.62 9.19 -13.97
CA PHE A 118 -1.45 9.96 -14.40
C PHE A 118 -1.76 10.96 -15.52
N GLN A 119 -2.61 10.60 -16.49
CA GLN A 119 -3.03 11.49 -17.56
C GLN A 119 -3.92 12.63 -17.07
N SER A 120 -4.83 12.37 -16.13
CA SER A 120 -5.71 13.41 -15.57
C SER A 120 -4.92 14.50 -14.83
N PHE A 121 -3.86 14.14 -14.10
CA PHE A 121 -2.93 15.11 -13.51
C PHE A 121 -2.10 15.86 -14.57
N GLY A 122 -1.70 15.19 -15.65
CA GLY A 122 -0.98 15.81 -16.77
C GLY A 122 -1.81 16.84 -17.56
N LEU A 123 -3.10 16.54 -17.80
CA LEU A 123 -4.01 17.43 -18.52
C LEU A 123 -4.42 18.65 -17.70
N ALA A 124 -4.65 18.48 -16.38
CA ALA A 124 -4.92 19.59 -15.47
C ALA A 124 -3.76 20.61 -15.46
N ALA A 125 -2.50 20.14 -15.44
CA ALA A 125 -1.33 20.99 -15.51
C ALA A 125 -1.22 21.77 -16.84
N VAL A 126 -1.58 21.16 -17.97
CA VAL A 126 -1.61 21.83 -19.29
C VAL A 126 -2.74 22.88 -19.37
N ALA A 127 -3.90 22.59 -18.80
CA ALA A 127 -5.04 23.52 -18.77
C ALA A 127 -4.74 24.79 -17.95
N VAL A 128 -4.10 24.66 -16.79
CA VAL A 128 -3.68 25.82 -15.98
C VAL A 128 -2.68 26.70 -16.74
N LYS A 129 -1.73 26.10 -17.46
CA LYS A 129 -0.75 26.86 -18.26
C LYS A 129 -1.39 27.62 -19.42
N ARG A 130 -2.47 27.09 -20.02
CA ARG A 130 -3.22 27.77 -21.08
C ARG A 130 -4.10 28.90 -20.57
N LEU A 131 -4.67 28.78 -19.37
CA LEU A 131 -5.49 29.83 -18.78
C LEU A 131 -4.64 31.06 -18.39
N PHE A 132 -3.39 30.86 -17.96
CA PHE A 132 -2.47 31.95 -17.63
C PHE A 132 -1.90 32.72 -18.83
N PHE A 133 -1.97 32.16 -20.05
CA PHE A 133 -1.52 32.85 -21.27
C PHE A 133 -2.60 33.68 -21.97
N TRP A 134 -3.86 33.61 -21.50
CA TRP A 134 -5.00 34.35 -22.06
C TRP A 134 -5.62 35.31 -21.03
N GLY A 135 -4.76 36.01 -20.28
CA GLY A 135 -5.16 37.06 -19.34
C GLY A 135 -4.31 38.33 -19.42
N HIS A 136 -3.37 38.40 -20.38
CA HIS A 136 -2.45 39.52 -20.58
C HIS A 136 -2.31 39.91 -22.06
N TYR A 137 -3.43 40.13 -22.74
CA TYR A 137 -3.52 40.99 -23.92
C TYR A 137 -4.76 41.86 -23.83
#